data_AF-A0A532CHI7-F1
#
_entry.id   AF-A0A532CHI7-F1
#
_cell.length_a   1.000
_cell.length_b   1.000
_cell.length_c   1.000
_cell.angle_alpha   90.00
_cell.angle_beta   90.00
_cell.angle_gamma   90.00
#
_symmetry.space_group_name_H-M   'P 1'
#
loop_
_entity.id
_entity.type
_entity.pdbx_description
1 polymer ?
#
loop_
_entity_poly.entity_id
_entity_poly.type
_entity_poly.pdbx_seq_one_letter_code
_entity_poly.pdbx_strand_id
1 'polypeptide(L)'
;MTFELLGRVHKELSITGHAFYETILSISELVNRKVQIIRLHWQASTLLQRIDDVTAKVGQLIVAQVSDRLQDKSHPDSVVGVVDQTLADAISRVQALKQTLISVDAEIRELKIETVHQDLLSLQRDLALRSGGIERLTVARGAAAAGQSLSALSPSSSVSVAAVLRGPFLLVPTQDLQFRPGDIVVLVGAQTELDQLVSWFAGQRSPHRVVHEVGVEE
;
A
#
# COMPACT_ATOMS: atom_id res chain seq x y z
N MET A 1 34.91 -31.81 25.82
CA MET A 1 33.44 -31.67 25.71
C MET A 1 32.93 -30.26 26.05
N THR A 2 33.65 -29.43 26.81
CA THR A 2 33.24 -28.05 27.16
C THR A 2 33.42 -27.01 26.04
N PHE A 3 34.41 -27.17 25.17
CA PHE A 3 34.65 -26.24 24.05
C PHE A 3 33.60 -26.31 22.94
N GLU A 4 32.98 -27.47 22.70
CA GLU A 4 31.91 -27.62 21.70
C GLU A 4 30.59 -26.98 22.14
N LEU A 5 30.29 -27.01 23.45
CA LEU A 5 29.13 -26.33 24.03
C LEU A 5 29.29 -24.80 24.01
N LEU A 6 30.49 -24.29 24.31
CA LEU A 6 30.76 -22.85 24.22
C LEU A 6 30.65 -22.34 22.77
N GLY A 7 31.15 -23.11 21.80
CA GLY A 7 31.03 -22.79 20.38
C GLY A 7 29.59 -22.80 19.89
N ARG A 8 28.75 -23.73 20.39
CA ARG A 8 27.32 -23.80 20.05
C ARG A 8 26.52 -22.65 20.67
N VAL A 9 26.76 -22.34 21.95
CA VAL A 9 26.12 -21.20 22.64
C VAL A 9 26.52 -19.87 22.00
N HIS A 10 27.80 -19.69 21.65
CA HIS A 10 28.26 -18.47 20.96
C HIS A 10 27.63 -18.33 19.56
N LYS A 11 27.50 -19.45 18.84
CA LYS A 11 26.84 -19.48 17.54
C LYS A 11 25.34 -19.17 17.65
N GLU A 12 24.64 -19.76 18.61
CA GLU A 12 23.22 -19.47 18.86
C GLU A 12 22.99 -18.03 19.34
N LEU A 13 23.85 -17.48 20.21
CA LEU A 13 23.79 -16.08 20.62
C LEU A 13 24.12 -15.12 19.49
N SER A 14 25.07 -15.45 18.61
CA SER A 14 25.41 -14.64 17.44
C SER A 14 24.26 -14.62 16.43
N ILE A 15 23.61 -15.76 16.20
CA ILE A 15 22.41 -15.88 15.35
C ILE A 15 21.25 -15.06 15.94
N THR A 16 21.03 -15.16 17.25
CA THR A 16 19.96 -14.43 17.95
C THR A 16 20.22 -12.92 18.00
N GLY A 17 21.48 -12.52 18.25
CA GLY A 17 21.90 -11.12 18.26
C GLY A 17 21.82 -10.46 16.87
N HIS A 18 22.17 -11.21 15.82
CA HIS A 18 22.02 -10.74 14.46
C HIS A 18 20.54 -10.56 14.08
N ALA A 19 19.68 -11.53 14.42
CA ALA A 19 18.23 -11.41 14.21
C ALA A 19 17.62 -10.21 14.96
N PHE A 20 18.10 -9.94 16.18
CA PHE A 20 17.66 -8.78 16.97
C PHE A 20 18.10 -7.45 16.34
N TYR A 21 19.35 -7.38 15.86
CA TYR A 21 19.87 -6.21 15.14
C TYR A 21 19.05 -5.91 13.88
N GLU A 22 18.81 -6.93 13.04
CA GLU A 22 17.99 -6.80 11.82
C GLU A 22 16.56 -6.34 12.14
N THR A 23 15.99 -6.83 13.24
CA THR A 23 14.65 -6.42 13.70
C THR A 23 14.63 -4.95 14.10
N ILE A 24 15.62 -4.49 14.88
CA ILE A 24 15.71 -3.08 15.30
C ILE A 24 15.91 -2.18 14.07
N LEU A 25 16.76 -2.58 13.14
CA LEU A 25 17.02 -1.82 11.91
C LEU A 25 15.75 -1.68 11.08
N SER A 26 15.04 -2.78 10.86
CA SER A 26 13.77 -2.81 10.11
C SER A 26 12.70 -1.91 10.76
N ILE A 27 12.56 -1.96 12.09
CA ILE A 27 11.64 -1.08 12.82
C ILE A 27 12.07 0.38 12.67
N SER A 28 13.36 0.67 12.75
CA SER A 28 13.89 2.03 12.64
C SER A 28 13.65 2.62 11.26
N GLU A 29 13.86 1.84 10.19
CA GLU A 29 13.56 2.24 8.82
C GLU A 29 12.06 2.50 8.62
N LEU A 30 11.20 1.62 9.14
CA LEU A 30 9.75 1.78 9.08
C LEU A 30 9.28 3.06 9.78
N VAL A 31 9.79 3.32 10.99
CA VAL A 31 9.45 4.52 11.76
C VAL A 31 9.94 5.77 11.02
N ASN A 32 11.16 5.75 10.48
CA ASN A 32 11.70 6.88 9.72
C ASN A 32 10.83 7.22 8.50
N ARG A 33 10.44 6.21 7.72
CA ARG A 33 9.54 6.39 6.56
C ARG A 33 8.17 6.93 6.96
N LYS A 34 7.57 6.42 8.05
CA LYS A 34 6.29 6.93 8.56
C LYS A 34 6.38 8.39 8.99
N VAL A 35 7.45 8.78 9.69
CA VAL A 35 7.68 10.17 10.08
C VAL A 35 7.82 11.07 8.85
N GLN A 36 8.53 10.63 7.81
CA GLN A 36 8.67 11.37 6.56
C GLN A 36 7.31 11.58 5.87
N ILE A 37 6.48 10.53 5.77
CA ILE A 37 5.13 10.62 5.21
C ILE A 37 4.23 11.58 6.01
N ILE A 38 4.28 11.52 7.35
CA ILE A 38 3.52 12.43 8.21
C ILE A 38 3.96 13.88 8.02
N ARG A 39 5.27 14.12 7.92
CA ARG A 39 5.83 15.45 7.67
C ARG A 39 5.34 16.02 6.34
N LEU A 40 5.35 15.21 5.28
CA LEU A 40 4.82 15.59 3.97
C LEU A 40 3.32 15.87 4.01
N HIS A 41 2.52 15.06 4.72
CA HIS A 41 1.09 15.35 4.92
C HIS A 41 0.87 16.67 5.66
N TRP A 42 1.67 16.96 6.67
CA TRP A 42 1.56 18.23 7.38
C TRP A 42 1.93 19.42 6.48
N GLN A 43 2.93 19.26 5.61
CA GLN A 43 3.26 20.25 4.58
C GLN A 43 2.10 20.46 3.60
N ALA A 44 1.46 19.39 3.13
CA ALA A 44 0.28 19.45 2.27
C ALA A 44 -0.89 20.19 2.95
N SER A 45 -1.22 19.84 4.20
CA SER A 45 -2.25 20.53 4.97
C SER A 45 -1.95 22.03 5.17
N THR A 46 -0.68 22.37 5.40
CA THR A 46 -0.26 23.77 5.53
C THR A 46 -0.38 24.53 4.20
N LEU A 47 -0.08 23.88 3.08
CA LEU A 47 -0.26 24.47 1.74
C LEU A 47 -1.74 24.70 1.42
N LEU A 48 -2.60 23.74 1.73
CA LEU A 48 -4.05 23.86 1.57
C LEU A 48 -4.60 25.03 2.40
N GLN A 49 -4.22 25.12 3.67
CA GLN A 49 -4.62 26.23 4.54
C GLN A 49 -4.19 27.58 3.95
N ARG A 50 -2.98 27.67 3.37
CA ARG A 50 -2.51 28.90 2.71
C ARG A 50 -3.32 29.25 1.47
N ILE A 51 -3.80 28.27 0.71
CA ILE A 51 -4.69 28.51 -0.43
C ILE A 51 -6.02 29.09 0.06
N ASP A 52 -6.57 28.54 1.14
CA ASP A 52 -7.81 29.02 1.74
C ASP A 52 -7.64 30.45 2.29
N ASP A 53 -6.54 30.74 2.99
CA ASP A 53 -6.23 32.08 3.51
C ASP A 53 -6.09 33.12 2.39
N VAL A 54 -5.40 32.78 1.29
CA VAL A 54 -5.27 33.68 0.13
C VAL A 54 -6.64 33.92 -0.50
N THR A 55 -7.44 32.87 -0.66
CA THR A 55 -8.80 32.97 -1.24
C THR A 55 -9.70 33.84 -0.36
N ALA A 56 -9.67 33.65 0.96
CA ALA A 56 -10.43 34.45 1.92
C ALA A 56 -9.99 35.92 1.88
N LYS A 57 -8.69 36.20 1.80
CA LYS A 57 -8.14 37.56 1.74
C LYS A 57 -8.56 38.28 0.46
N VAL A 58 -8.54 37.60 -0.68
CA VAL A 58 -9.04 38.15 -1.95
C VAL A 58 -10.54 38.45 -1.83
N GLY A 59 -11.33 37.54 -1.28
CA GLY A 59 -12.75 37.75 -1.04
C GLY A 59 -13.04 38.98 -0.17
N GLN A 60 -12.30 39.15 0.93
CA GLN A 60 -12.41 40.32 1.81
C GLN A 60 -12.07 41.63 1.08
N LEU A 61 -11.00 41.65 0.28
CA LEU A 61 -10.61 42.83 -0.48
C LEU A 61 -11.65 43.20 -1.54
N ILE A 62 -12.22 42.22 -2.24
CA ILE A 62 -13.30 42.46 -3.20
C ILE A 62 -14.51 43.06 -2.50
N VAL A 63 -14.95 42.49 -1.37
CA VAL A 63 -16.11 42.99 -0.60
C VAL A 63 -15.86 44.41 -0.08
N ALA A 64 -14.67 44.68 0.45
CA ALA A 64 -14.31 46.01 0.95
C ALA A 64 -14.37 47.07 -0.16
N GLN A 65 -13.78 46.78 -1.33
CA GLN A 65 -13.74 47.74 -2.42
C GLN A 65 -15.10 47.92 -3.13
N VAL A 66 -15.92 46.86 -3.23
CA VAL A 66 -17.30 46.98 -3.73
C VAL A 66 -18.15 47.81 -2.77
N SER A 67 -17.98 47.62 -1.46
CA SER A 67 -18.72 48.39 -0.44
C SER A 67 -18.31 49.86 -0.44
N ASP A 68 -17.02 50.15 -0.58
CA ASP A 68 -16.48 51.51 -0.66
C ASP A 68 -16.94 52.23 -1.94
N ARG A 69 -16.96 51.53 -3.08
CA ARG A 69 -17.50 52.03 -4.36
C ARG A 69 -18.99 52.36 -4.30
N LEU A 70 -19.77 51.64 -3.48
CA LEU A 70 -21.19 51.96 -3.27
C LEU A 70 -21.37 53.25 -2.44
N GLN A 71 -20.36 53.64 -1.65
CA GLN A 71 -20.39 54.82 -0.78
C GLN A 71 -19.73 56.05 -1.43
N ASP A 72 -18.66 55.89 -2.22
CA ASP A 72 -17.95 56.98 -2.89
C ASP A 72 -17.93 56.81 -4.43
N LYS A 73 -18.60 57.73 -5.13
CA LYS A 73 -18.76 57.71 -6.60
C LYS A 73 -17.61 58.37 -7.37
N SER A 74 -16.59 58.87 -6.66
CA SER A 74 -15.73 59.92 -7.21
C SER A 74 -14.65 59.42 -8.17
N HIS A 75 -14.13 58.19 -8.05
CA HIS A 75 -13.04 57.68 -8.92
C HIS A 75 -13.15 56.18 -9.28
N PRO A 76 -13.87 55.81 -10.37
CA PRO A 76 -14.11 54.41 -10.74
C PRO A 76 -12.90 53.69 -11.37
N ASP A 77 -12.00 54.39 -12.06
CA ASP A 77 -10.98 53.73 -12.90
C ASP A 77 -9.72 53.27 -12.15
N SER A 78 -9.33 53.94 -11.05
CA SER A 78 -8.15 53.51 -10.29
C SER A 78 -8.41 52.31 -9.38
N VAL A 79 -9.66 52.10 -8.97
CA VAL A 79 -10.06 51.00 -8.07
C VAL A 79 -10.08 49.67 -8.83
N VAL A 80 -10.61 49.65 -10.06
CA VAL A 80 -10.67 48.44 -10.90
C VAL A 80 -9.26 47.89 -11.20
N GLY A 81 -8.30 48.77 -11.52
CA GLY A 81 -6.91 48.34 -11.77
C GLY A 81 -6.21 47.73 -10.55
N VAL A 82 -6.51 48.21 -9.33
CA VAL A 82 -5.93 47.65 -8.10
C VAL A 82 -6.53 46.29 -7.77
N VAL A 83 -7.84 46.08 -8.00
CA VAL A 83 -8.48 44.76 -7.85
C VAL A 83 -7.90 43.77 -8.85
N ASP A 84 -7.80 44.15 -10.12
CA ASP A 84 -7.33 43.26 -11.18
C ASP A 84 -5.87 42.84 -10.94
N GLN A 85 -5.01 43.76 -10.51
CA GLN A 85 -3.63 43.43 -10.15
C GLN A 85 -3.57 42.50 -8.94
N THR A 86 -4.35 42.78 -7.89
CA THR A 86 -4.39 41.93 -6.68
C THR A 86 -4.93 40.53 -6.99
N LEU A 87 -5.91 40.43 -7.88
CA LEU A 87 -6.48 39.18 -8.33
C LEU A 87 -5.48 38.38 -9.17
N ALA A 88 -4.77 39.04 -10.10
CA ALA A 88 -3.71 38.41 -10.90
C ALA A 88 -2.57 37.86 -10.03
N ASP A 89 -2.14 38.64 -9.02
CA ASP A 89 -1.11 38.23 -8.06
C ASP A 89 -1.60 37.03 -7.22
N ALA A 90 -2.86 37.05 -6.77
CA ALA A 90 -3.43 35.96 -6.00
C ALA A 90 -3.62 34.68 -6.82
N ILE A 91 -4.05 34.78 -8.08
CA ILE A 91 -4.16 33.65 -9.02
C ILE A 91 -2.78 33.02 -9.20
N SER A 92 -1.75 33.82 -9.48
CA SER A 92 -0.37 33.36 -9.66
C SER A 92 0.13 32.65 -8.40
N ARG A 93 -0.17 33.19 -7.22
CA ARG A 93 0.21 32.59 -5.93
C ARG A 93 -0.51 31.28 -5.65
N VAL A 94 -1.81 31.19 -5.94
CA VAL A 94 -2.59 29.95 -5.79
C VAL A 94 -2.08 28.89 -6.77
N GLN A 95 -1.77 29.26 -8.01
CA GLN A 95 -1.18 28.34 -8.99
C GLN A 95 0.17 27.79 -8.53
N ALA A 96 1.04 28.65 -8.00
CA ALA A 96 2.32 28.20 -7.44
C ALA A 96 2.12 27.24 -6.25
N LEU A 97 1.21 27.54 -5.33
CA LEU A 97 0.89 26.66 -4.20
C LEU A 97 0.31 25.31 -4.64
N LYS A 98 -0.56 25.31 -5.66
CA LYS A 98 -1.09 24.07 -6.26
C LYS A 98 -0.01 23.23 -6.89
N GLN A 99 0.95 23.85 -7.59
CA GLN A 99 2.06 23.13 -8.20
C GLN A 99 2.93 22.46 -7.12
N THR A 100 3.21 23.17 -6.03
CA THR A 100 3.92 22.59 -4.88
C THR A 100 3.14 21.44 -4.25
N LEU A 101 1.82 21.56 -4.09
CA LEU A 101 0.98 20.50 -3.55
C LEU A 101 1.04 19.23 -4.41
N ILE A 102 0.94 19.37 -5.73
CA ILE A 102 1.06 18.23 -6.67
C ILE A 102 2.41 17.52 -6.51
N SER A 103 3.50 18.28 -6.32
CA SER A 103 4.83 17.71 -6.08
C SER A 103 4.90 16.94 -4.77
N VAL A 104 4.34 17.47 -3.68
CA VAL A 104 4.30 16.80 -2.37
C VAL A 104 3.46 15.52 -2.43
N ASP A 105 2.31 15.55 -3.12
CA ASP A 105 1.46 14.37 -3.31
C ASP A 105 2.18 13.27 -4.11
N ALA A 106 2.95 13.65 -5.14
CA ALA A 106 3.76 12.71 -5.89
C ALA A 106 4.84 12.04 -5.02
N GLU A 107 5.53 12.80 -4.17
CA GLU A 107 6.55 12.28 -3.25
C GLU A 107 5.94 11.33 -2.21
N ILE A 108 4.77 11.67 -1.65
CA ILE A 108 4.02 10.77 -0.76
C ILE A 108 3.68 9.45 -1.46
N ARG A 109 3.25 9.52 -2.73
CA ARG A 109 2.88 8.33 -3.50
C ARG A 109 4.09 7.43 -3.76
N GLU A 110 5.23 8.02 -4.13
CA GLU A 110 6.47 7.29 -4.36
C GLU A 110 6.94 6.56 -3.09
N LEU A 111 6.99 7.26 -1.95
CA LEU A 111 7.36 6.68 -0.65
C LEU A 111 6.42 5.54 -0.24
N LYS A 112 5.12 5.65 -0.53
CA LYS A 112 4.15 4.57 -0.26
C LYS A 112 4.41 3.34 -1.12
N ILE A 113 4.71 3.52 -2.41
CA ILE A 113 5.03 2.40 -3.32
C ILE A 113 6.31 1.69 -2.86
N GLU A 114 7.36 2.45 -2.53
CA GLU A 114 8.62 1.89 -2.02
C GLU A 114 8.40 1.11 -0.73
N THR A 115 7.57 1.63 0.19
CA THR A 115 7.24 0.92 1.43
C THR A 115 6.54 -0.41 1.16
N VAL A 116 5.54 -0.43 0.26
CA VAL A 116 4.85 -1.66 -0.14
C VAL A 116 5.79 -2.66 -0.77
N HIS A 117 6.74 -2.21 -1.60
CA HIS A 117 7.72 -3.07 -2.23
C HIS A 117 8.63 -3.75 -1.19
N GLN A 118 9.12 -2.98 -0.23
CA GLN A 118 9.98 -3.49 0.85
C GLN A 118 9.24 -4.47 1.76
N ASP A 119 7.97 -4.17 2.10
CA ASP A 119 7.12 -5.08 2.88
C ASP A 119 6.91 -6.41 2.14
N LEU A 120 6.72 -6.37 0.83
CA LEU A 120 6.60 -7.57 -0.01
C LEU A 120 7.87 -8.41 -0.03
N LEU A 121 9.03 -7.76 -0.17
CA LEU A 121 10.33 -8.44 -0.13
C LEU A 121 10.59 -9.08 1.24
N SER A 122 10.25 -8.37 2.33
CA SER A 122 10.37 -8.93 3.67
C SER A 122 9.46 -10.12 3.86
N LEU A 123 8.20 -10.02 3.42
CA LEU A 123 7.23 -11.09 3.51
C LEU A 123 7.69 -12.31 2.68
N GLN A 124 8.25 -12.10 1.49
CA GLN A 124 8.83 -13.16 0.68
C GLN A 124 9.99 -13.86 1.40
N ARG A 125 10.89 -13.10 2.04
CA ARG A 125 12.00 -13.66 2.82
C ARG A 125 11.51 -14.46 4.02
N ASP A 126 10.54 -13.93 4.76
CA ASP A 126 9.97 -14.59 5.94
C ASP A 126 9.26 -15.90 5.59
N LEU A 127 8.49 -15.89 4.51
CA LEU A 127 7.88 -17.10 3.95
C LEU A 127 8.96 -18.11 3.55
N ALA A 128 9.99 -17.69 2.80
CA ALA A 128 11.08 -18.56 2.39
C ALA A 128 11.83 -19.18 3.58
N LEU A 129 12.18 -18.37 4.59
CA LEU A 129 12.91 -18.82 5.79
C LEU A 129 12.10 -19.81 6.64
N ARG A 130 10.77 -19.67 6.66
CA ARG A 130 9.87 -20.52 7.46
C ARG A 130 9.25 -21.67 6.66
N SER A 131 9.71 -21.92 5.43
CA SER A 131 9.07 -22.88 4.51
C SER A 131 7.57 -22.63 4.31
N GLY A 132 7.15 -21.37 4.46
CA GLY A 132 5.81 -20.90 4.15
C GLY A 132 5.71 -20.46 2.69
N GLY A 133 4.50 -20.44 2.16
CA GLY A 133 4.23 -20.03 0.79
C GLY A 133 2.93 -19.26 0.68
N ILE A 134 2.76 -18.63 -0.49
CA ILE A 134 1.48 -18.12 -0.96
C ILE A 134 1.17 -18.84 -2.25
N GLU A 135 0.03 -19.54 -2.31
CA GLU A 135 -0.40 -20.24 -3.51
C GLU A 135 -1.70 -19.64 -4.05
N ARG A 136 -1.73 -19.46 -5.37
CA ARG A 136 -2.91 -18.98 -6.09
C ARG A 136 -3.50 -20.15 -6.86
N LEU A 137 -4.57 -20.73 -6.32
CA LEU A 137 -5.21 -21.90 -6.90
C LEU A 137 -6.54 -21.52 -7.55
N THR A 138 -6.78 -22.01 -8.76
CA THR A 138 -8.09 -21.87 -9.41
C THR A 138 -8.93 -23.10 -9.10
N VAL A 139 -10.15 -22.90 -8.61
CA VAL A 139 -11.12 -23.97 -8.38
C VAL A 139 -11.53 -24.53 -9.75
N ALA A 140 -11.04 -25.71 -10.10
CA ALA A 140 -11.39 -26.36 -11.35
C ALA A 140 -12.85 -26.86 -11.34
N ARG A 141 -13.44 -27.00 -12.52
CA ARG A 141 -14.76 -27.63 -12.66
C ARG A 141 -14.63 -29.11 -12.29
N GLY A 142 -15.42 -29.57 -11.31
CA GLY A 142 -15.35 -30.95 -10.81
C GLY A 142 -14.27 -31.18 -9.75
N ALA A 143 -13.58 -30.12 -9.30
CA ALA A 143 -12.67 -30.21 -8.16
C ALA A 143 -13.42 -30.59 -6.88
N ALA A 144 -12.75 -31.28 -5.97
CA ALA A 144 -13.33 -31.68 -4.68
C ALA A 144 -13.72 -30.47 -3.80
N ALA A 145 -13.05 -29.33 -3.99
CA ALA A 145 -13.40 -28.06 -3.34
C ALA A 145 -14.66 -27.41 -3.91
N ALA A 146 -15.10 -27.73 -5.14
CA ALA A 146 -16.23 -27.05 -5.77
C ALA A 146 -17.55 -27.33 -5.04
N GLY A 147 -18.27 -26.27 -4.66
CA GLY A 147 -19.50 -26.36 -3.87
C GLY A 147 -19.29 -26.56 -2.37
N GLN A 148 -18.04 -26.76 -1.93
CA GLN A 148 -17.70 -26.86 -0.51
C GLN A 148 -17.59 -25.48 0.13
N SER A 149 -17.94 -25.42 1.42
CA SER A 149 -17.74 -24.23 2.25
C SER A 149 -16.27 -24.07 2.63
N LEU A 150 -15.84 -22.86 2.93
CA LEU A 150 -14.50 -22.58 3.45
C LEU A 150 -14.21 -23.41 4.72
N SER A 151 -15.21 -23.61 5.57
CA SER A 151 -15.12 -24.47 6.77
C SER A 151 -14.84 -25.94 6.49
N ALA A 152 -14.99 -26.40 5.24
CA ALA A 152 -14.63 -27.75 4.84
C ALA A 152 -13.11 -27.93 4.62
N LEU A 153 -12.33 -26.84 4.58
CA LEU A 153 -10.88 -26.94 4.73
C LEU A 153 -10.56 -27.54 6.10
N SER A 154 -9.73 -28.57 6.11
CA SER A 154 -9.34 -29.27 7.33
C SER A 154 -8.83 -28.27 8.40
N PRO A 155 -9.42 -28.22 9.60
CA PRO A 155 -9.01 -27.30 10.67
C PRO A 155 -7.61 -27.61 11.23
N SER A 156 -6.99 -28.72 10.82
CA SER A 156 -5.64 -29.11 11.19
C SER A 156 -4.55 -28.55 10.27
N SER A 157 -4.90 -27.87 9.18
CA SER A 157 -3.90 -27.22 8.32
C SER A 157 -3.46 -25.90 8.92
N SER A 158 -2.16 -25.64 8.94
CA SER A 158 -1.56 -24.31 9.15
C SER A 158 -1.84 -23.35 7.99
N VAL A 159 -2.71 -23.75 7.05
CA VAL A 159 -3.12 -23.00 5.86
C VAL A 159 -4.33 -22.13 6.18
N SER A 160 -4.20 -20.84 5.85
CA SER A 160 -5.27 -19.85 5.91
C SER A 160 -5.64 -19.39 4.50
N VAL A 161 -6.93 -19.15 4.27
CA VAL A 161 -7.40 -18.51 3.03
C VAL A 161 -7.33 -17.00 3.23
N ALA A 162 -6.42 -16.34 2.52
CA ALA A 162 -6.27 -14.89 2.60
C ALA A 162 -7.33 -14.16 1.78
N ALA A 163 -7.72 -14.70 0.63
CA ALA A 163 -8.71 -14.11 -0.24
C ALA A 163 -9.30 -15.12 -1.22
N VAL A 164 -10.51 -14.83 -1.70
CA VAL A 164 -11.12 -15.52 -2.84
C VAL A 164 -11.53 -14.49 -3.88
N LEU A 165 -11.04 -14.62 -5.11
CA LEU A 165 -11.46 -13.79 -6.23
C LEU A 165 -12.50 -14.56 -7.07
N ARG A 166 -13.62 -13.90 -7.35
CA ARG A 166 -14.67 -14.41 -8.23
C ARG A 166 -14.91 -13.42 -9.36
N GLY A 167 -14.28 -13.66 -10.51
CA GLY A 167 -14.24 -12.67 -11.59
C GLY A 167 -13.56 -11.38 -11.10
N PRO A 168 -14.22 -10.21 -11.18
CA PRO A 168 -13.65 -8.93 -10.74
C PRO A 168 -13.78 -8.66 -9.24
N PHE A 169 -14.45 -9.54 -8.48
CA PHE A 169 -14.77 -9.29 -7.07
C PHE A 169 -13.80 -10.01 -6.13
N LEU A 170 -13.32 -9.28 -5.12
CA LEU A 170 -12.57 -9.83 -3.99
C LEU A 170 -13.56 -10.15 -2.85
N LEU A 171 -13.67 -11.43 -2.50
CA LEU A 171 -14.58 -11.92 -1.46
C LEU A 171 -13.80 -12.08 -0.15
N VAL A 172 -14.42 -11.63 0.94
CA VAL A 172 -13.91 -11.85 2.30
C VAL A 172 -14.03 -13.36 2.61
N PRO A 173 -12.95 -14.02 3.06
CA PRO A 173 -12.97 -15.44 3.39
C PRO A 173 -13.73 -15.67 4.70
N THR A 174 -15.06 -15.81 4.61
CA THR A 174 -15.93 -16.20 5.71
C THR A 174 -16.18 -17.71 5.70
N GLN A 175 -16.45 -18.30 6.86
CA GLN A 175 -16.55 -19.76 7.01
C GLN A 175 -17.69 -20.41 6.18
N ASP A 176 -18.71 -19.63 5.85
CA ASP A 176 -19.87 -19.97 5.01
C ASP A 176 -19.64 -19.75 3.51
N LEU A 177 -18.48 -19.16 3.13
CA LEU A 177 -18.15 -18.90 1.74
C LEU A 177 -18.01 -20.23 0.98
N GLN A 178 -18.89 -20.45 0.00
CA GLN A 178 -18.80 -21.61 -0.88
C GLN A 178 -17.90 -21.33 -2.09
N PHE A 179 -16.95 -22.23 -2.32
CA PHE A 179 -16.11 -22.22 -3.51
C PHE A 179 -16.92 -22.58 -4.76
N ARG A 180 -16.69 -21.85 -5.85
CA ARG A 180 -17.31 -22.10 -7.15
C ARG A 180 -16.23 -22.35 -8.20
N PRO A 181 -16.50 -23.18 -9.22
CA PRO A 181 -15.60 -23.31 -10.35
C PRO A 181 -15.26 -21.95 -10.97
N GLY A 182 -13.97 -21.71 -11.20
CA GLY A 182 -13.44 -20.44 -11.69
C GLY A 182 -13.10 -19.43 -10.61
N ASP A 183 -13.42 -19.70 -9.34
CA ASP A 183 -12.88 -18.92 -8.23
C ASP A 183 -11.36 -19.09 -8.16
N ILE A 184 -10.68 -18.02 -7.76
CA ILE A 184 -9.25 -18.01 -7.52
C ILE A 184 -9.04 -17.83 -6.02
N VAL A 185 -8.50 -18.85 -5.38
CA VAL A 185 -8.28 -18.89 -3.94
C VAL A 185 -6.81 -18.60 -3.67
N VAL A 186 -6.55 -17.61 -2.81
CA VAL A 186 -5.22 -17.26 -2.34
C VAL A 186 -5.02 -17.88 -0.97
N LEU A 187 -4.11 -18.85 -0.90
CA LEU A 187 -3.76 -19.60 0.30
C LEU A 187 -2.43 -19.12 0.86
N VAL A 188 -2.30 -19.12 2.19
CA VAL A 188 -1.06 -18.82 2.91
C VAL A 188 -0.83 -19.90 3.96
N GLY A 189 0.33 -20.52 3.99
CA GLY A 189 0.62 -21.59 4.95
C GLY A 189 1.95 -22.28 4.67
N ALA A 190 2.21 -23.41 5.31
CA ALA A 190 3.41 -24.22 5.03
C ALA A 190 3.37 -24.77 3.60
N GLN A 191 4.48 -24.68 2.86
CA GLN A 191 4.56 -25.09 1.44
C GLN A 191 4.12 -26.54 1.24
N THR A 192 4.49 -27.44 2.16
CA THR A 192 4.12 -28.86 2.11
C THR A 192 2.63 -29.12 2.24
N GLU A 193 1.91 -28.28 2.98
CA GLU A 193 0.45 -28.35 3.12
C GLU A 193 -0.25 -27.70 1.91
N LEU A 194 0.31 -26.58 1.41
CA LEU A 194 -0.17 -25.92 0.19
C LEU A 194 -0.12 -26.86 -1.01
N ASP A 195 0.99 -27.60 -1.19
CA ASP A 195 1.17 -28.57 -2.27
C ASP A 195 0.11 -29.69 -2.24
N GLN A 196 -0.32 -30.11 -1.05
CA GLN A 196 -1.38 -31.11 -0.89
C GLN A 196 -2.75 -30.56 -1.33
N LEU A 197 -3.04 -29.31 -0.99
CA LEU A 197 -4.29 -28.63 -1.33
C LEU A 197 -4.43 -28.34 -2.83
N VAL A 198 -3.34 -28.32 -3.59
CA VAL A 198 -3.38 -28.20 -5.06
C VAL A 198 -4.34 -29.22 -5.67
N SER A 199 -4.27 -30.47 -5.23
CA SER A 199 -5.11 -31.55 -5.75
C SER A 199 -6.60 -31.36 -5.44
N TRP A 200 -6.90 -30.73 -4.30
CA TRP A 200 -8.26 -30.48 -3.84
C TRP A 200 -8.95 -29.35 -4.63
N PHE A 201 -8.19 -28.32 -5.02
CA PHE A 201 -8.67 -27.18 -5.79
C PHE A 201 -8.61 -27.38 -7.31
N ALA A 202 -7.54 -27.99 -7.83
CA ALA A 202 -7.31 -28.12 -9.27
C ALA A 202 -7.78 -29.46 -9.86
N GLY A 203 -8.09 -30.46 -9.02
CA GLY A 203 -8.19 -31.85 -9.46
C GLY A 203 -6.81 -32.43 -9.80
N GLN A 204 -6.74 -33.70 -10.21
CA GLN A 204 -5.47 -34.32 -10.63
C GLN A 204 -4.83 -33.47 -11.76
N ARG A 205 -3.66 -32.89 -11.48
CA ARG A 205 -2.89 -32.05 -12.41
C ARG A 205 -2.68 -32.77 -13.75
N SER A 206 -3.02 -32.10 -14.84
CA SER A 206 -2.16 -32.14 -16.03
C SER A 206 -1.11 -31.03 -15.86
N PRO A 207 0.19 -31.33 -15.91
CA PRO A 207 1.23 -30.41 -15.50
C PRO A 207 1.56 -29.42 -16.63
N HIS A 208 0.91 -28.26 -16.66
CA HIS A 208 1.48 -27.12 -17.40
C HIS A 208 2.29 -26.25 -16.44
N ARG A 209 3.56 -26.62 -16.31
CA ARG A 209 4.61 -25.76 -15.74
C ARG A 209 4.94 -24.70 -16.79
N VAL A 210 4.40 -23.49 -16.66
CA VAL A 210 4.92 -22.33 -17.40
C VAL A 210 6.22 -21.93 -16.72
N VAL A 211 7.33 -22.46 -17.23
CA VAL A 211 8.65 -21.91 -16.97
C VAL A 211 8.72 -20.62 -17.80
N HIS A 212 8.74 -19.47 -17.15
CA HIS A 212 9.26 -18.27 -17.80
C HIS A 212 10.78 -18.42 -17.84
N GLU A 213 11.28 -18.99 -18.95
CA GLU A 213 12.66 -18.82 -19.36
C GLU A 213 12.82 -17.38 -19.83
N VAL A 214 13.51 -16.58 -19.03
CA VAL A 214 13.99 -15.27 -19.44
C VAL A 214 15.18 -15.52 -20.37
N GLY A 215 14.92 -15.51 -21.67
CA GLY A 215 15.95 -15.48 -22.69
C GLY A 215 16.69 -14.14 -22.63
N VAL A 216 17.98 -14.21 -22.34
CA VAL A 216 18.95 -13.16 -22.63
C VAL A 216 19.30 -13.32 -24.10
N GLU A 217 18.89 -12.37 -24.95
CA GLU A 217 19.47 -12.21 -26.28
C GLU A 217 20.68 -11.26 -26.17
N GLU A 218 21.78 -11.68 -26.79
CA GLU A 218 23.07 -10.98 -26.94
C GLU A 218 22.96 -9.65 -27.70
#